data_AF-A0A0G1Y7R3-F1
#
_entry.id   AF-A0A0G1Y7R3-F1
#
_cell.length_a   1.000
_cell.length_b   1.000
_cell.length_c   1.000
_cell.angle_alpha   90.00
_cell.angle_beta   90.00
_cell.angle_gamma   90.00
#
_symmetry.space_group_name_H-M   'P 1'
#
loop_
_entity.id
_entity.type
_entity.pdbx_description
1 polymer ?
#
loop_
_entity_poly.entity_id
_entity_poly.type
_entity_poly.pdbx_seq_one_letter_code
_entity_poly.pdbx_strand_id
1 'polypeptide(L)'
;MMGVSSSVFSGATLTIRLEKSTTSDSDGTFHTRALLHLTGALNQTIELEDILGELMYVSPSGYDRFNYENAETVAVVTAWWAGQGEEIYITQFHDPHTLTVEHRYGDESGVCFPPGMIADLPLSGDVEIDLENFGLPTVERSSIDFPCTEP
;
A
#
# COMPACT_ATOMS: atom_id res chain seq x y z
N MET A 1 -4.44 15.73 -43.09
CA MET A 1 -4.27 15.86 -41.63
C MET A 1 -4.68 14.53 -41.04
N MET A 2 -3.71 13.77 -40.52
CA MET A 2 -3.95 12.46 -39.93
C MET A 2 -4.68 12.66 -38.61
N GLY A 3 -5.88 12.08 -38.49
CA GLY A 3 -6.59 12.02 -37.23
C GLY A 3 -5.77 11.20 -36.27
N VAL A 4 -5.32 11.85 -35.19
CA VAL A 4 -4.70 11.20 -34.04
C VAL A 4 -5.71 10.17 -33.56
N SER A 5 -5.40 8.89 -33.75
CA SER A 5 -6.17 7.83 -33.12
C SER A 5 -6.06 8.07 -31.62
N SER A 6 -7.18 8.38 -30.98
CA SER A 6 -7.37 8.13 -29.56
C SER A 6 -6.97 6.68 -29.32
N SER A 7 -5.74 6.45 -28.88
CA SER A 7 -5.34 5.18 -28.30
C SER A 7 -6.26 5.00 -27.11
N VAL A 8 -7.25 4.14 -27.28
CA VAL A 8 -7.95 3.52 -26.17
C VAL A 8 -6.84 2.81 -25.39
N PHE A 9 -6.33 3.47 -24.35
CA PHE A 9 -5.47 2.82 -23.38
C PHE A 9 -6.33 1.72 -22.77
N SER A 10 -6.12 0.51 -23.26
CA SER A 10 -6.69 -0.70 -22.69
C SER A 10 -6.13 -0.80 -21.28
N GLY A 11 -6.86 -0.31 -20.28
CA GLY A 11 -6.49 -0.39 -18.88
C GLY A 11 -6.09 -1.83 -18.55
N ALA A 12 -4.95 -2.00 -17.90
CA ALA A 12 -4.44 -3.30 -17.54
C ALA A 12 -4.83 -3.54 -16.08
N THR A 13 -5.87 -4.34 -15.85
CA THR A 13 -6.31 -4.65 -14.48
C THR A 13 -5.19 -5.36 -13.73
N LEU A 14 -4.88 -4.90 -12.52
CA LEU A 14 -3.95 -5.56 -11.61
C LEU A 14 -4.66 -5.79 -10.28
N THR A 15 -5.10 -7.02 -10.07
CA THR A 15 -5.68 -7.44 -8.80
C THR A 15 -4.56 -7.59 -7.77
N ILE A 16 -4.78 -7.01 -6.59
CA ILE A 16 -3.86 -7.05 -5.47
C ILE A 16 -4.50 -7.85 -4.34
N ARG A 17 -4.06 -9.09 -4.14
CA ARG A 17 -4.54 -9.92 -3.04
C ARG A 17 -3.54 -9.89 -1.90
N LEU A 18 -4.02 -9.61 -0.69
CA LEU A 18 -3.20 -9.63 0.51
C LEU A 18 -3.53 -10.88 1.34
N GLU A 19 -2.55 -11.77 1.47
CA GLU A 19 -2.65 -12.93 2.36
C GLU A 19 -1.94 -12.62 3.66
N LYS A 20 -2.64 -12.67 4.81
CA LYS A 20 -2.04 -12.44 6.12
C LYS A 20 -2.07 -13.69 6.98
N SER A 21 -0.98 -13.94 7.70
CA SER A 21 -0.89 -14.90 8.78
C SER A 21 -0.50 -14.15 10.05
N THR A 22 -1.44 -14.04 10.99
CA THR A 22 -1.21 -13.39 12.27
C THR A 22 -0.91 -14.43 13.34
N THR A 23 0.20 -14.26 14.04
CA THR A 23 0.54 -15.00 15.26
C THR A 23 0.50 -14.06 16.45
N SER A 24 0.29 -14.58 17.65
CA SER A 24 0.40 -13.80 18.89
C SER A 24 1.49 -14.40 19.76
N ASP A 25 2.37 -13.56 20.30
CA ASP A 25 3.33 -14.01 21.32
C ASP A 25 2.66 -14.12 22.71
N SER A 26 3.45 -14.51 23.72
CA SER A 26 2.98 -14.68 25.10
C SER A 26 2.48 -13.39 25.76
N ASP A 27 2.88 -12.24 25.22
CA ASP A 27 2.54 -10.92 25.73
C ASP A 27 1.31 -10.33 25.01
N GLY A 28 0.72 -11.09 24.08
CA GLY A 28 -0.45 -10.70 23.31
C GLY A 28 -0.11 -9.84 22.09
N THR A 29 1.18 -9.67 21.77
CA THR A 29 1.63 -8.94 20.60
C THR A 29 1.31 -9.72 19.35
N PHE A 30 0.62 -9.07 18.40
CA PHE A 30 0.37 -9.66 17.11
C PHE A 30 1.58 -9.45 16.18
N HIS A 31 2.02 -10.51 15.53
CA HIS A 31 3.02 -10.48 14.46
C HIS A 31 2.34 -10.97 13.19
N THR A 32 2.29 -10.11 12.18
CA THR A 32 1.58 -10.36 10.93
C THR A 32 2.58 -10.51 9.79
N ARG A 33 2.71 -11.71 9.26
CA ARG A 33 3.34 -11.93 7.95
C ARG A 33 2.30 -11.72 6.86
N ALA A 34 2.65 -10.95 5.84
CA ALA A 34 1.74 -10.67 4.73
C ALA A 34 2.40 -10.89 3.36
N LEU A 35 1.63 -11.42 2.41
CA LEU A 35 2.02 -11.59 1.01
C LEU A 35 1.12 -10.75 0.11
N LEU A 36 1.73 -9.97 -0.76
CA LEU A 36 1.06 -9.20 -1.79
C LEU A 36 1.12 -9.95 -3.12
N HIS A 37 -0.01 -10.49 -3.55
CA HIS A 37 -0.13 -11.15 -4.84
C HIS A 37 -0.65 -10.17 -5.87
N LEU A 38 0.15 -9.97 -6.90
CA LEU A 38 -0.12 -9.14 -8.06
C LEU A 38 -0.53 -10.06 -9.21
N THR A 39 -1.74 -9.91 -9.73
CA THR A 39 -2.24 -10.73 -10.86
C THR A 39 -2.92 -9.88 -11.93
N GLY A 40 -2.79 -10.25 -13.20
CA GLY A 40 -3.30 -9.47 -14.33
C GLY A 40 -2.16 -8.86 -15.14
N ALA A 41 -2.02 -7.53 -15.11
CA ALA A 41 -0.96 -6.79 -15.81
C ALA A 41 0.46 -7.24 -15.43
N LEU A 42 0.63 -7.67 -14.18
CA LEU A 42 1.81 -8.34 -13.65
C LEU A 42 1.37 -9.65 -12.97
N ASN A 43 2.24 -10.65 -12.94
CA ASN A 43 2.05 -11.86 -12.15
C ASN A 43 3.25 -12.05 -11.22
N GLN A 44 3.14 -11.52 -10.00
CA GLN A 44 4.21 -11.49 -9.00
C GLN A 44 3.67 -11.74 -7.60
N THR A 45 4.51 -12.25 -6.71
CA THR A 45 4.24 -12.29 -5.27
C THR A 45 5.36 -11.55 -4.55
N ILE A 46 4.98 -10.57 -3.74
CA ILE A 46 5.90 -9.77 -2.93
C ILE A 46 5.65 -10.15 -1.47
N GLU A 47 6.70 -10.60 -0.79
CA GLU A 47 6.64 -10.80 0.66
C GLU A 47 6.79 -9.43 1.32
N LEU A 48 5.79 -9.05 2.12
CA LEU A 48 5.91 -7.90 3.02
C LEU A 48 6.70 -8.39 4.23
N GLU A 49 7.59 -7.54 4.76
CA GLU A 49 8.37 -7.86 5.96
C GLU A 49 7.45 -8.22 7.14
N ASP A 50 8.01 -8.74 8.23
CA ASP A 50 7.21 -9.10 9.40
C ASP A 50 6.67 -7.82 10.06
N ILE A 51 5.34 -7.67 10.09
CA ILE A 51 4.67 -6.46 10.54
C ILE A 51 4.19 -6.62 11.98
N LEU A 52 4.48 -5.63 12.82
CA LEU A 52 3.99 -5.61 14.18
C LEU A 52 2.54 -5.10 14.26
N GLY A 53 1.66 -5.92 14.82
CA GLY A 53 0.24 -5.62 14.99
C GLY A 53 -0.67 -6.33 13.99
N GLU A 54 -1.97 -6.03 14.07
CA GLU A 54 -2.94 -6.51 13.09
C GLU A 54 -3.02 -5.55 11.90
N LEU A 55 -2.84 -6.11 10.71
CA LEU A 55 -2.89 -5.37 9.45
C LEU A 55 -4.34 -5.05 9.03
N MET A 56 -4.62 -3.77 8.75
CA MET A 56 -5.92 -3.18 8.40
C MET A 56 -5.84 -2.35 7.11
N TYR A 57 -6.90 -2.36 6.30
CA TYR A 57 -6.97 -1.54 5.08
C TYR A 57 -7.58 -0.16 5.34
N VAL A 58 -6.94 0.86 4.79
CA VAL A 58 -7.29 2.27 4.92
C VAL A 58 -7.54 2.88 3.54
N SER A 59 -8.60 3.70 3.43
CA SER A 59 -8.91 4.42 2.20
C SER A 59 -7.82 5.46 1.86
N PRO A 60 -7.24 5.43 0.64
CA PRO A 60 -6.22 6.39 0.22
C PRO A 60 -6.76 7.81 0.01
N SER A 61 -8.01 7.96 -0.43
CA SER A 61 -8.62 9.24 -0.85
C SER A 61 -8.80 10.26 0.28
N GLY A 62 -8.42 9.93 1.51
CA GLY A 62 -8.39 10.84 2.66
C GLY A 62 -7.02 11.45 2.96
N TYR A 63 -6.01 11.27 2.09
CA TYR A 63 -4.61 11.63 2.40
C TYR A 63 -3.97 12.57 1.38
N ASP A 64 -3.86 13.84 1.75
CA ASP A 64 -3.20 14.86 0.92
C ASP A 64 -1.70 14.62 0.71
N ARG A 65 -1.03 13.93 1.65
CA ARG A 65 0.41 13.64 1.56
C ARG A 65 0.79 12.63 0.48
N PHE A 66 -0.21 11.97 -0.11
CA PHE A 66 -0.04 11.01 -1.19
C PHE A 66 -0.48 11.56 -2.55
N ASN A 67 -0.78 12.86 -2.63
CA ASN A 67 -1.01 13.54 -3.88
C ASN A 67 0.35 13.84 -4.53
N TYR A 68 0.80 12.93 -5.40
CA TYR A 68 1.99 13.13 -6.22
C TYR A 68 1.57 13.68 -7.58
N GLU A 69 2.37 14.57 -8.16
CA GLU A 69 2.03 15.28 -9.42
C GLU A 69 1.81 14.34 -10.62
N ASN A 70 2.25 13.07 -10.53
CA ASN A 70 2.04 12.03 -11.56
C ASN A 70 1.85 10.63 -10.95
N ALA A 71 1.31 10.54 -9.73
CA ALA A 71 1.08 9.24 -9.09
C ALA A 71 -0.20 9.25 -8.26
N GLU A 72 -0.79 8.07 -8.13
CA GLU A 72 -1.93 7.79 -7.27
C GLU A 72 -1.55 6.73 -6.25
N THR A 73 -1.74 7.01 -4.96
CA THR A 73 -1.72 5.96 -3.95
C THR A 73 -3.05 5.22 -4.01
N VAL A 74 -2.95 3.96 -4.39
CA VAL A 74 -4.08 3.12 -4.77
C VAL A 74 -4.46 2.14 -3.64
N ALA A 75 -3.56 1.90 -2.68
CA ALA A 75 -3.88 1.22 -1.42
C ALA A 75 -2.95 1.67 -0.28
N VAL A 76 -3.51 1.73 0.93
CA VAL A 76 -2.78 1.95 2.18
C VAL A 76 -3.18 0.86 3.17
N VAL A 77 -2.19 0.20 3.76
CA VAL A 77 -2.40 -0.82 4.77
C VAL A 77 -1.63 -0.44 6.03
N THR A 78 -2.26 -0.55 7.20
CA THR A 78 -1.69 -0.08 8.46
C THR A 78 -1.78 -1.14 9.55
N ALA A 79 -0.76 -1.23 10.40
CA ALA A 79 -0.80 -2.04 11.61
C ALA A 79 -0.35 -1.21 12.83
N TRP A 80 -0.83 -1.59 14.01
CA TRP A 80 -0.50 -0.92 15.27
C TRP A 80 -0.28 -1.90 16.41
N TRP A 81 0.77 -1.65 17.19
CA TRP A 81 1.01 -2.35 18.44
C TRP A 81 1.77 -1.48 19.44
N ALA A 82 1.25 -1.36 20.66
CA ALA A 82 1.96 -0.79 21.82
C ALA A 82 2.75 0.52 21.57
N GLY A 83 2.17 1.47 20.81
CA GLY A 83 2.82 2.75 20.53
C GLY A 83 3.72 2.73 19.29
N GLN A 84 3.76 1.63 18.55
CA GLN A 84 4.45 1.48 17.27
C GLN A 84 3.43 1.27 16.16
N GLY A 85 3.68 1.85 15.00
CA GLY A 85 2.81 1.72 13.83
C GLY A 85 3.60 1.54 12.55
N GLU A 86 3.04 0.71 11.70
CA GLU A 86 3.58 0.39 10.38
C GLU A 86 2.56 0.74 9.31
N GLU A 87 3.04 1.29 8.20
CA GLU A 87 2.23 1.67 7.05
C GLU A 87 2.89 1.15 5.78
N ILE A 88 2.10 0.47 4.95
CA ILE A 88 2.51 0.00 3.64
C ILE A 88 1.71 0.77 2.60
N TYR A 89 2.44 1.39 1.67
CA TYR A 89 1.87 2.16 0.57
C TYR A 89 2.05 1.40 -0.72
N ILE A 90 1.00 1.42 -1.53
CA ILE A 90 1.05 0.95 -2.90
C ILE A 90 0.71 2.14 -3.78
N THR A 91 1.69 2.61 -4.53
CA THR A 91 1.60 3.81 -5.36
C THR A 91 1.80 3.43 -6.81
N GLN A 92 0.90 3.91 -7.67
CA GLN A 92 1.04 3.80 -9.11
C GLN A 92 1.54 5.14 -9.66
N PHE A 93 2.70 5.16 -10.28
CA PHE A 93 3.18 6.27 -11.08
C PHE A 93 2.66 6.12 -12.52
N HIS A 94 2.14 7.21 -13.10
CA HIS A 94 1.60 7.22 -14.46
C HIS A 94 2.67 7.54 -15.51
N ASP A 95 3.76 8.22 -15.12
CA ASP A 95 4.92 8.47 -15.98
C ASP A 95 6.23 8.48 -15.17
N PRO A 96 7.09 7.45 -15.30
CA PRO A 96 6.87 6.20 -16.03
C PRO A 96 5.78 5.34 -15.36
N HIS A 97 5.11 4.47 -16.13
CA HIS A 97 4.15 3.51 -15.59
C HIS A 97 4.86 2.52 -14.67
N THR A 98 4.75 2.72 -13.37
CA THR A 98 5.47 1.94 -12.35
C THR A 98 4.60 1.74 -11.11
N LEU A 99 4.65 0.54 -10.53
CA LEU A 99 4.06 0.23 -9.23
C LEU A 99 5.18 0.20 -8.19
N THR A 100 5.07 1.04 -7.17
CA THR A 100 6.01 1.06 -6.06
C THR A 100 5.29 0.62 -4.79
N VAL A 101 5.91 -0.31 -4.06
CA VAL A 101 5.48 -0.75 -2.72
C VAL A 101 6.51 -0.26 -1.72
N GLU A 102 6.06 0.53 -0.77
CA GLU A 102 6.91 1.16 0.25
C GLU A 102 6.42 0.81 1.64
N HIS A 103 7.35 0.65 2.58
CA HIS A 103 7.08 0.41 3.99
C HIS A 103 7.61 1.57 4.82
N ARG A 104 6.77 2.12 5.68
CA ARG A 104 7.13 3.13 6.66
C ARG A 104 6.81 2.63 8.06
N TYR A 105 7.74 2.90 8.97
CA TYR A 105 7.59 2.62 10.39
C TYR A 105 7.64 3.92 11.21
N GLY A 106 6.86 4.00 12.28
CA GLY A 106 6.90 5.10 13.25
C GLY A 106 6.59 4.65 14.67
N ASP A 107 6.87 5.54 15.64
CA ASP A 107 6.47 5.38 17.05
C ASP A 107 5.64 6.56 17.61
N GLU A 108 5.04 6.37 18.78
CA GLU A 108 4.21 7.34 19.51
C GLU A 108 4.94 8.64 19.87
N SER A 109 6.27 8.69 19.70
CA SER A 109 7.07 9.91 19.84
C SER A 109 6.99 10.82 18.61
N GLY A 110 6.28 10.38 17.54
CA GLY A 110 6.13 11.11 16.28
C GLY A 110 7.37 11.01 15.37
N VAL A 111 8.32 10.14 15.71
CA VAL A 111 9.51 9.89 14.89
C VAL A 111 9.17 8.80 13.89
N CYS A 112 9.26 9.14 12.60
CA CYS A 112 9.01 8.18 11.52
C CYS A 112 10.29 7.99 10.72
N PHE A 113 10.59 6.73 10.42
CA PHE A 113 11.68 6.41 9.52
C PHE A 113 11.23 6.70 8.09
N PRO A 114 12.12 7.17 7.21
CA PRO A 114 11.76 7.35 5.81
C PRO A 114 11.25 6.03 5.22
N PRO A 115 10.31 6.07 4.26
CA PRO A 115 9.82 4.86 3.63
C PRO A 115 10.99 4.08 3.00
N GLY A 116 11.03 2.79 3.30
CA GLY A 116 11.88 1.81 2.63
C GLY A 116 11.16 1.22 1.43
N MET A 117 11.84 1.16 0.29
CA MET A 117 11.31 0.53 -0.91
C MET A 117 11.32 -1.00 -0.77
N ILE A 118 10.15 -1.62 -0.82
CA ILE A 118 9.99 -3.09 -0.83
C ILE A 118 10.11 -3.61 -2.27
N ALA A 119 9.38 -2.99 -3.18
CA ALA A 119 9.34 -3.39 -4.59
C ALA A 119 9.12 -2.18 -5.50
N ASP A 120 9.72 -2.25 -6.68
CA ASP A 120 9.55 -1.27 -7.75
C ASP A 120 9.42 -2.01 -9.09
N LEU A 121 8.23 -1.96 -9.69
CA LEU A 121 7.85 -2.84 -10.79
C LEU A 121 7.29 -2.04 -11.98
N PRO A 122 7.82 -2.22 -13.20
CA PRO A 122 7.28 -1.55 -14.37
C PRO A 122 5.89 -2.09 -14.72
N LEU A 123 4.97 -1.20 -15.09
CA LEU A 123 3.61 -1.51 -15.50
C LEU A 123 3.43 -1.29 -17.00
N SER A 124 2.52 -2.07 -17.60
CA SER A 124 2.15 -1.91 -19.02
C SER A 124 1.07 -0.85 -19.27
N GLY A 125 0.53 -0.22 -18.22
CA GLY A 125 -0.53 0.78 -18.28
C GLY A 125 -1.14 1.05 -16.90
N ASP A 126 -2.24 1.81 -16.87
CA ASP A 126 -2.98 2.10 -15.65
C ASP A 126 -3.65 0.86 -15.04
N VAL A 127 -3.66 0.81 -13.72
CA VAL A 127 -4.07 -0.33 -12.91
C VAL A 127 -5.34 -0.02 -12.15
N GLU A 128 -6.30 -0.94 -12.23
CA GLU A 128 -7.41 -1.01 -11.28
C GLU A 128 -7.04 -2.00 -10.17
N ILE A 129 -7.11 -1.55 -8.91
CA ILE A 129 -6.84 -2.37 -7.73
C ILE A 129 -8.13 -3.02 -7.22
N ASP A 130 -8.07 -4.34 -7.06
CA ASP A 130 -9.04 -5.11 -6.28
C ASP A 130 -8.32 -5.77 -5.10
N LEU A 131 -8.79 -5.49 -3.87
CA LEU A 131 -8.23 -6.00 -2.62
C LEU A 131 -9.06 -7.17 -2.10
N GLU A 132 -8.65 -8.39 -2.47
CA GLU A 132 -9.25 -9.60 -1.92
C GLU A 132 -8.93 -9.73 -0.41
N ASN A 133 -9.93 -10.13 0.38
CA ASN A 133 -9.91 -10.29 1.84
C ASN A 133 -9.87 -9.01 2.69
N PHE A 134 -9.73 -7.83 2.09
CA PHE A 134 -9.78 -6.55 2.83
C PHE A 134 -11.06 -5.74 2.60
N GLY A 135 -11.88 -6.09 1.61
CA GLY A 135 -13.20 -5.47 1.40
C GLY A 135 -13.13 -3.94 1.26
N LEU A 136 -14.25 -3.27 1.55
CA LEU A 136 -14.27 -1.82 1.73
C LEU A 136 -13.35 -1.42 2.90
N PRO A 137 -12.82 -0.18 2.93
CA PRO A 137 -12.00 0.33 4.02
C PRO A 137 -12.56 -0.10 5.38
N THR A 138 -11.78 -0.86 6.14
CA THR A 138 -12.25 -1.44 7.41
C THR A 138 -12.19 -0.43 8.56
N VAL A 139 -11.41 0.64 8.38
CA VAL A 139 -11.15 1.67 9.39
C VAL A 139 -10.91 3.02 8.72
N GLU A 140 -11.47 4.08 9.30
CA GLU A 140 -11.09 5.45 8.96
C GLU A 140 -9.80 5.82 9.71
N ARG A 141 -8.80 6.38 9.01
CA ARG A 141 -7.46 6.59 9.59
C ARG A 141 -7.40 7.55 10.78
N SER A 142 -8.39 8.42 10.97
CA SER A 142 -8.50 9.23 12.18
C SER A 142 -8.50 8.39 13.47
N SER A 143 -8.82 7.09 13.35
CA SER A 143 -8.76 6.12 14.46
C SER A 143 -7.39 5.47 14.68
N ILE A 144 -6.42 5.68 13.78
CA ILE A 144 -5.05 5.10 13.80
C ILE A 144 -4.02 6.21 13.53
N ASP A 145 -4.37 7.46 13.84
CA ASP A 145 -3.61 8.61 13.35
C ASP A 145 -2.19 8.62 13.93
N PHE A 146 -1.23 8.68 13.01
CA PHE A 146 0.18 8.74 13.29
C PHE A 146 0.61 10.17 13.01
N PRO A 147 0.90 11.00 14.02
CA PRO A 147 1.47 12.32 13.79
C PRO A 147 2.93 12.15 13.34
N CYS A 148 3.13 11.64 12.13
CA CYS A 148 4.42 11.66 11.46
C CYS A 148 4.64 13.06 10.94
N THR A 149 5.45 13.82 11.65
CA THR A 149 6.17 14.94 11.03
C THR A 149 7.28 14.35 10.18
N GLU A 150 7.35 14.71 8.90
CA GLU A 150 8.58 14.51 8.13
C GLU A 150 9.76 15.11 8.92
N PRO A 151 10.93 14.45 8.96
CA PRO A 151 12.09 14.95 9.70
C PRO A 151 12.59 16.31 9.19
#